data_AF-L7VV11-F1
#
_entry.id   AF-L7VV11-F1
#
_cell.length_a   1.000
_cell.length_b   1.000
_cell.length_c   1.000
_cell.angle_alpha   90.00
_cell.angle_beta   90.00
_cell.angle_gamma   90.00
#
_symmetry.space_group_name_H-M   'P 1'
#
loop_
_entity.id
_entity.type
_entity.pdbx_description
1 polymer ?
#
loop_
_entity_poly.entity_id
_entity_poly.type
_entity_poly.pdbx_seq_one_letter_code
_entity_poly.pdbx_strand_id
1 'polypeptide(L)'
;MHDITQPPDSTESASSATEGSDTPEVSRKVRKHHKRSRSKTIAPRRLTKEELREAALLPIIDDSDRPQTRADCASGQRPCPWVSCKHHLFLDVNPETGSIKLNFPDKDLTEMRETCALDVADRGGITLEEVGAILNLTRERIRQVEVRGLLKLRAVSPDGDVGRDMP
;
A
#
# COMPACT_ATOMS: atom_id res chain seq x y z
N MET A 1 32.49 64.19 39.75
CA MET A 1 32.96 62.80 39.90
C MET A 1 31.84 62.02 40.57
N HIS A 2 31.75 60.72 40.26
CA HIS A 2 30.67 59.78 40.62
C HIS A 2 30.19 59.89 42.07
N ASP A 3 28.89 59.67 42.27
CA ASP A 3 28.49 58.45 42.98
C ASP A 3 27.21 57.85 42.38
N ILE A 4 27.02 56.54 42.55
CA ILE A 4 25.97 55.73 41.92
C ILE A 4 25.14 55.08 43.03
N THR A 5 23.81 55.27 43.01
CA THR A 5 22.90 54.37 43.73
C THR A 5 21.54 54.29 43.02
N GLN A 6 21.08 53.07 42.79
CA GLN A 6 19.80 52.65 42.18
C GLN A 6 19.04 51.74 43.18
N PRO A 7 17.77 51.36 42.93
CA PRO A 7 16.69 52.03 42.20
C PRO A 7 15.57 52.33 43.25
N PRO A 8 14.36 51.71 43.35
CA PRO A 8 13.41 51.08 42.40
C PRO A 8 12.32 52.12 41.98
N ASP A 9 11.11 51.86 41.47
CA ASP A 9 10.39 50.62 41.08
C ASP A 9 9.28 50.90 40.03
N SER A 10 8.73 49.83 39.45
CA SER A 10 7.35 49.68 38.94
C SER A 10 6.85 50.42 37.68
N THR A 11 5.81 49.80 37.07
CA THR A 11 5.02 50.18 35.87
C THR A 11 5.72 50.01 34.51
N GLU A 12 5.15 49.33 33.51
CA GLU A 12 3.95 48.47 33.42
C GLU A 12 4.19 47.44 32.30
N SER A 13 4.06 46.13 32.58
CA SER A 13 4.16 45.10 31.53
C SER A 13 2.79 44.84 30.91
N ALA A 14 2.55 45.39 29.71
CA ALA A 14 1.35 45.13 28.93
C ALA A 14 1.25 43.63 28.57
N SER A 15 0.22 42.96 29.08
CA SER A 15 -0.07 41.56 28.83
C SER A 15 -0.72 41.37 27.46
N SER A 16 0.09 41.02 26.44
CA SER A 16 -0.45 40.48 25.19
C SER A 16 -0.90 39.04 25.42
N ALA A 17 -2.21 38.85 25.56
CA ALA A 17 -2.82 37.53 25.62
C ALA A 17 -2.47 36.75 24.35
N THR A 18 -1.81 35.59 24.49
CA THR A 18 -1.60 34.68 23.38
C THR A 18 -2.93 34.02 23.03
N GLU A 19 -3.61 34.56 22.03
CA GLU A 19 -4.80 33.95 21.44
C GLU A 19 -4.47 32.52 21.01
N GLY A 20 -5.29 31.57 21.47
CA GLY A 20 -5.10 30.16 21.16
C GLY A 20 -5.26 29.93 19.66
N SER A 21 -4.16 29.66 18.96
CA SER A 21 -4.22 29.29 17.55
C SER A 21 -4.83 27.89 17.42
N ASP A 22 -6.16 27.82 17.32
CA ASP A 22 -6.87 26.57 17.15
C ASP A 22 -6.48 25.96 15.79
N THR A 23 -5.61 24.96 15.82
CA THR A 23 -5.02 24.41 14.59
C THR A 23 -6.10 23.65 13.84
N PRO A 24 -6.44 24.03 12.59
CA PRO A 24 -7.54 23.41 11.88
C PRO A 24 -7.33 21.90 11.74
N GLU A 25 -8.39 21.11 11.79
CA GLU A 25 -8.34 19.64 11.84
C GLU A 25 -7.56 19.02 10.65
N VAL A 26 -7.57 19.71 9.51
CA VAL A 26 -6.83 19.35 8.27
C VAL A 26 -5.32 19.65 8.35
N SER A 27 -4.86 20.34 9.41
CA SER A 27 -3.46 20.71 9.61
C SER A 27 -2.55 19.48 9.71
N ARG A 28 -1.40 19.55 9.05
CA ARG A 28 -0.35 18.51 9.13
C ARG A 28 0.13 18.25 10.56
N LYS A 29 -0.05 19.20 11.48
CA LYS A 29 0.25 19.06 12.92
C LYS A 29 -0.76 18.19 13.68
N VAL A 30 -2.01 18.12 13.21
CA VAL A 30 -3.13 17.40 13.85
C VAL A 30 -3.30 15.98 13.30
N ARG A 31 -2.90 15.75 12.04
CA ARG A 31 -3.07 14.46 11.34
C ARG A 31 -2.29 13.33 12.03
N LYS A 32 -2.97 12.53 12.85
CA LYS A 32 -2.43 11.32 13.51
C LYS A 32 -1.72 10.42 12.49
N HIS A 33 -0.42 10.24 12.68
CA HIS A 33 0.41 9.47 11.77
C HIS A 33 0.25 7.97 12.04
N HIS A 34 -0.85 7.37 11.56
CA HIS A 34 -1.07 5.92 11.69
C HIS A 34 0.13 5.15 11.13
N LYS A 35 0.78 4.38 12.01
CA LYS A 35 1.92 3.54 11.68
C LYS A 35 1.44 2.38 10.81
N ARG A 36 1.51 2.55 9.48
CA ARG A 36 1.12 1.50 8.53
C ARG A 36 1.95 0.24 8.79
N SER A 37 1.27 -0.89 8.90
CA SER A 37 1.91 -2.21 8.87
C SER A 37 2.73 -2.33 7.59
N ARG A 38 3.99 -2.77 7.68
CA ARG A 38 4.83 -2.93 6.48
C ARG A 38 4.54 -4.28 5.86
N SER A 39 4.48 -4.35 4.53
CA SER A 39 4.37 -5.63 3.81
C SER A 39 5.43 -6.64 4.28
N LYS A 40 5.02 -7.89 4.53
CA LYS A 40 5.88 -8.94 5.08
C LYS A 40 6.12 -10.01 4.03
N THR A 41 7.39 -10.33 3.76
CA THR A 41 7.76 -11.43 2.87
C THR A 41 8.11 -12.69 3.67
N ILE A 42 7.44 -13.78 3.36
CA ILE A 42 7.71 -15.14 3.82
C ILE A 42 8.58 -15.80 2.74
N ALA A 43 9.77 -16.24 3.11
CA ALA A 43 10.72 -16.88 2.20
C ALA A 43 10.81 -18.38 2.52
N PRO A 44 10.62 -19.30 1.54
CA PRO A 44 10.59 -20.74 1.81
C PRO A 44 11.92 -21.27 2.37
N ARG A 45 13.05 -20.61 2.07
CA ARG A 45 14.39 -20.92 2.61
C ARG A 45 14.52 -20.70 4.13
N ARG A 46 13.47 -20.24 4.82
CA ARG A 46 13.40 -20.15 6.29
C ARG A 46 12.73 -21.36 6.96
N LEU A 47 12.10 -22.25 6.19
CA LEU A 47 11.48 -23.45 6.73
C LEU A 47 12.55 -24.41 7.25
N THR A 48 12.32 -24.93 8.45
CA THR A 48 13.09 -26.01 9.05
C THR A 48 12.86 -27.33 8.30
N LYS A 49 13.73 -28.32 8.54
CA LYS A 49 13.58 -29.67 7.98
C LYS A 49 12.31 -30.37 8.47
N GLU A 50 11.74 -29.95 9.60
CA GLU A 50 10.51 -30.50 10.16
C GLU A 50 9.28 -29.90 9.48
N GLU A 51 9.19 -28.57 9.39
CA GLU A 51 8.13 -27.88 8.63
C GLU A 51 8.11 -28.32 7.15
N LEU A 52 9.28 -28.62 6.55
CA LEU A 52 9.36 -29.18 5.20
C LEU A 52 8.79 -30.60 5.07
N ARG A 53 8.88 -31.44 6.11
CA ARG A 53 8.22 -32.76 6.13
C ARG A 53 6.72 -32.61 6.32
N GLU A 54 6.29 -31.73 7.22
CA GLU A 54 4.88 -31.46 7.47
C GLU A 54 4.19 -30.89 6.22
N ALA A 55 4.85 -29.95 5.52
CA ALA A 55 4.37 -29.41 4.24
C ALA A 55 4.21 -30.50 3.16
N ALA A 56 5.07 -31.53 3.15
CA ALA A 56 4.96 -32.66 2.24
C ALA A 56 3.84 -33.67 2.60
N LEU A 57 3.26 -33.56 3.80
CA LEU A 57 2.08 -34.32 4.23
C LEU A 57 0.77 -33.57 4.00
N LEU A 58 0.82 -32.28 3.64
CA LEU A 58 -0.39 -31.52 3.32
C LEU A 58 -1.03 -32.09 2.05
N PRO A 59 -2.38 -32.21 2.02
CA PRO A 59 -3.07 -32.64 0.81
C PRO A 59 -2.85 -31.59 -0.29
N ILE A 60 -2.52 -32.06 -1.50
CA ILE A 60 -2.57 -31.22 -2.70
C ILE A 60 -4.04 -30.87 -2.91
N ILE A 61 -4.37 -29.59 -2.77
CA ILE A 61 -5.71 -29.08 -3.07
C ILE A 61 -5.90 -29.16 -4.58
N ASP A 62 -7.06 -29.68 -5.00
CA ASP A 62 -7.44 -29.68 -6.40
C ASP A 62 -7.82 -28.25 -6.83
N ASP A 63 -7.01 -27.67 -7.72
CA ASP A 63 -7.23 -26.35 -8.29
C ASP A 63 -8.22 -26.40 -9.49
N SER A 64 -8.89 -27.54 -9.78
CA SER A 64 -9.84 -27.67 -10.89
C SER A 64 -11.00 -26.67 -10.88
N ASP A 65 -11.52 -26.29 -9.71
CA ASP A 65 -12.59 -25.28 -9.58
C ASP A 65 -12.10 -23.83 -9.80
N ARG A 66 -10.80 -23.65 -10.02
CA ARG A 66 -10.18 -22.33 -10.14
C ARG A 66 -10.51 -21.70 -11.51
N PRO A 67 -11.09 -20.48 -11.53
CA PRO A 67 -11.40 -19.79 -12.77
C PRO A 67 -10.13 -19.45 -13.56
N GLN A 68 -10.15 -19.79 -14.86
CA GLN A 68 -8.98 -19.64 -15.74
C GLN A 68 -8.97 -18.27 -16.42
N THR A 69 -10.14 -17.73 -16.75
CA THR A 69 -10.30 -16.46 -17.47
C THR A 69 -10.90 -15.35 -16.58
N ARG A 70 -10.87 -14.11 -17.07
CA ARG A 70 -11.57 -12.99 -16.41
C ARG A 70 -13.09 -13.19 -16.45
N ALA A 71 -13.64 -13.75 -17.52
CA ALA A 71 -15.09 -14.00 -17.63
C ALA A 71 -15.57 -14.93 -16.51
N ASP A 72 -14.83 -15.99 -16.22
CA ASP A 72 -15.18 -17.00 -15.19
C ASP A 72 -15.18 -16.42 -13.76
N CYS A 73 -14.32 -15.43 -13.47
CA CYS A 73 -14.19 -14.85 -12.12
C CYS A 73 -14.87 -13.48 -11.93
N ALA A 74 -15.31 -12.82 -13.00
CA ALA A 74 -15.88 -11.48 -12.95
C ALA A 74 -17.04 -11.38 -11.96
N SER A 75 -18.04 -12.24 -12.09
CA SER A 75 -19.23 -12.35 -11.24
C SER A 75 -19.07 -13.24 -10.00
N GLY A 76 -17.86 -13.76 -9.75
CA GLY A 76 -17.58 -14.64 -8.61
C GLY A 76 -17.68 -13.95 -7.24
N GLN A 77 -17.59 -14.74 -6.16
CA GLN A 77 -17.66 -14.23 -4.79
C GLN A 77 -16.61 -13.13 -4.50
N ARG A 78 -17.00 -12.14 -3.68
CA ARG A 78 -16.11 -11.11 -3.10
C ARG A 78 -16.28 -11.11 -1.57
N PRO A 79 -15.22 -10.99 -0.75
CA PRO A 79 -13.79 -10.97 -1.11
C PRO A 79 -13.35 -12.19 -1.94
N CYS A 80 -12.40 -12.01 -2.86
CA CYS A 80 -12.00 -13.08 -3.78
C CYS A 80 -11.29 -14.23 -3.03
N PRO A 81 -11.78 -15.47 -3.10
CA PRO A 81 -11.18 -16.61 -2.40
C PRO A 81 -9.86 -17.09 -3.02
N TRP A 82 -9.64 -16.78 -4.31
CA TRP A 82 -8.47 -17.21 -5.08
C TRP A 82 -7.23 -16.36 -4.78
N VAL A 83 -6.76 -16.42 -3.53
CA VAL A 83 -5.64 -15.61 -3.03
C VAL A 83 -4.33 -15.84 -3.79
N SER A 84 -4.14 -17.03 -4.36
CA SER A 84 -2.98 -17.40 -5.19
C SER A 84 -3.02 -16.82 -6.63
N CYS A 85 -4.01 -15.99 -6.97
CA CYS A 85 -4.11 -15.36 -8.28
C CYS A 85 -3.08 -14.22 -8.44
N LYS A 86 -2.44 -14.12 -9.62
CA LYS A 86 -1.48 -13.05 -9.96
C LYS A 86 -2.02 -11.63 -9.87
N HIS A 87 -3.34 -11.46 -9.82
CA HIS A 87 -4.02 -10.17 -9.68
C HIS A 87 -4.58 -9.92 -8.28
N HIS A 88 -4.32 -10.82 -7.31
CA HIS A 88 -4.84 -10.69 -5.95
C HIS A 88 -4.07 -9.61 -5.18
N LEU A 89 -4.79 -8.81 -4.40
CA LEU A 89 -4.22 -7.65 -3.71
C LEU A 89 -3.71 -7.98 -2.30
N PHE A 90 -4.07 -9.14 -1.73
CA PHE A 90 -3.62 -9.56 -0.41
C PHE A 90 -2.18 -10.06 -0.42
N LEU A 91 -1.88 -10.97 -1.35
CA LEU A 91 -0.59 -11.67 -1.44
C LEU A 91 -0.07 -11.75 -2.87
N ASP A 92 1.26 -11.75 -2.99
CA ASP A 92 2.02 -11.80 -4.23
C ASP A 92 3.00 -12.97 -4.12
N VAL A 93 2.88 -13.95 -5.01
CA VAL A 93 3.68 -15.19 -5.01
C VAL A 93 4.67 -15.15 -6.17
N ASN A 94 5.95 -15.20 -5.86
CA ASN A 94 6.98 -15.34 -6.88
C ASN A 94 7.05 -16.83 -7.32
N PRO A 95 6.78 -17.16 -8.61
CA PRO A 95 6.71 -18.54 -9.08
C PRO A 95 8.10 -19.23 -9.17
N GLU A 96 9.18 -18.46 -9.32
CA GLU A 96 10.54 -19.00 -9.44
C GLU A 96 11.18 -19.30 -8.08
N THR A 97 10.94 -18.43 -7.09
CA THR A 97 11.60 -18.50 -5.77
C THR A 97 10.69 -18.99 -4.65
N GLY A 98 9.39 -19.13 -4.90
CA GLY A 98 8.37 -19.49 -3.91
C GLY A 98 8.18 -18.46 -2.79
N SER A 99 8.74 -17.25 -2.90
CA SER A 99 8.56 -16.21 -1.87
C SER A 99 7.16 -15.62 -1.93
N ILE A 100 6.48 -15.56 -0.77
CA ILE A 100 5.12 -14.98 -0.65
C ILE A 100 5.24 -13.62 0.05
N LYS A 101 4.76 -12.56 -0.59
CA LYS A 101 4.70 -11.20 -0.03
C LYS A 101 3.27 -10.87 0.35
N LEU A 102 3.00 -10.72 1.64
CA LEU A 102 1.74 -10.19 2.17
C LEU A 102 1.79 -8.66 2.11
N ASN A 103 0.83 -8.04 1.43
CA ASN A 103 0.75 -6.58 1.33
C ASN A 103 0.28 -5.96 2.66
N PHE A 104 -0.71 -6.56 3.32
CA PHE A 104 -1.20 -6.15 4.63
C PHE A 104 -1.14 -7.35 5.59
N PRO A 105 -0.05 -7.52 6.37
CA PRO A 105 0.06 -8.66 7.30
C PRO A 105 -0.82 -8.51 8.55
N ASP A 106 -1.34 -7.30 8.81
CA ASP A 106 -2.13 -6.95 9.99
C ASP A 106 -3.63 -6.78 9.62
N LYS A 107 -4.09 -7.46 8.56
CA LYS A 107 -5.47 -7.41 8.06
C LYS A 107 -5.94 -8.74 7.50
N ASP A 108 -7.21 -9.05 7.70
CA ASP A 108 -7.87 -10.19 7.07
C ASP A 108 -8.52 -9.82 5.71
N LEU A 109 -8.82 -10.83 4.89
CA LEU A 109 -9.42 -10.68 3.56
C LEU A 109 -10.75 -9.89 3.57
N THR A 110 -11.54 -10.02 4.63
CA THR A 110 -12.81 -9.31 4.85
C THR A 110 -12.62 -7.84 5.23
N GLU A 111 -11.44 -7.45 5.72
CA GLU A 111 -11.08 -6.07 6.08
C GLU A 111 -10.36 -5.32 4.95
N MET A 112 -10.11 -6.01 3.83
CA MET A 112 -9.57 -5.41 2.62
C MET A 112 -10.69 -4.70 1.86
N ARG A 113 -10.42 -3.44 1.48
CA ARG A 113 -11.34 -2.67 0.62
C ARG A 113 -11.48 -3.30 -0.76
N GLU A 114 -10.40 -3.88 -1.27
CA GLU A 114 -10.27 -4.41 -2.62
C GLU A 114 -9.43 -5.68 -2.56
N THR A 115 -9.85 -6.74 -3.25
CA THR A 115 -9.10 -8.01 -3.32
C THR A 115 -8.57 -8.36 -4.71
N CYS A 116 -9.07 -7.73 -5.77
CA CYS A 116 -8.63 -7.97 -7.14
C CYS A 116 -8.19 -6.69 -7.84
N ALA A 117 -6.99 -6.69 -8.43
CA ALA A 117 -6.48 -5.57 -9.22
C ALA A 117 -7.29 -5.33 -10.51
N LEU A 118 -7.90 -6.38 -11.08
CA LEU A 118 -8.75 -6.23 -12.27
C LEU A 118 -10.07 -5.53 -11.96
N ASP A 119 -10.72 -5.84 -10.83
CA ASP A 119 -11.93 -5.11 -10.41
C ASP A 119 -11.65 -3.62 -10.11
N VAL A 120 -10.40 -3.28 -9.76
CA VAL A 120 -9.95 -1.90 -9.59
C VAL A 120 -9.73 -1.24 -10.96
N ALA A 121 -9.11 -1.95 -11.91
CA ALA A 121 -8.87 -1.46 -13.27
C ALA A 121 -10.17 -1.27 -14.09
N ASP A 122 -11.15 -2.17 -13.94
CA ASP A 122 -12.43 -2.12 -14.66
C ASP A 122 -13.28 -0.88 -14.28
N ARG A 123 -13.01 -0.26 -13.13
CA ARG A 123 -13.60 1.03 -12.73
C ARG A 123 -12.94 2.25 -13.38
N GLY A 124 -11.84 2.06 -14.12
CA GLY A 124 -11.12 3.12 -14.80
C GLY A 124 -10.05 3.81 -13.93
N GLY A 125 -9.85 5.11 -14.17
CA GLY A 125 -8.76 5.87 -13.58
C GLY A 125 -8.93 6.11 -12.07
N ILE A 126 -7.93 5.71 -11.30
CA ILE A 126 -7.83 5.97 -9.85
C ILE A 126 -6.59 6.81 -9.52
N THR A 127 -6.62 7.54 -8.41
CA THR A 127 -5.53 8.44 -8.02
C THR A 127 -4.32 7.69 -7.43
N LEU A 128 -3.14 8.30 -7.52
CA LEU A 128 -1.90 7.76 -6.93
C LEU A 128 -1.98 7.51 -5.41
N GLU A 129 -2.91 8.19 -4.72
CA GLU A 129 -3.15 8.01 -3.29
C GLU A 129 -4.01 6.79 -3.00
N GLU A 130 -5.03 6.54 -3.83
CA GLU A 130 -5.87 5.34 -3.78
C GLU A 130 -5.07 4.09 -4.16
N VAL A 131 -4.30 4.13 -5.26
CA VAL A 131 -3.38 3.03 -5.62
C VAL A 131 -2.42 2.72 -4.47
N GLY A 132 -1.85 3.75 -3.83
CA GLY A 132 -0.97 3.59 -2.68
C GLY A 132 -1.69 3.00 -1.45
N ALA A 133 -2.94 3.39 -1.21
CA ALA A 133 -3.76 2.82 -0.14
C ALA A 133 -4.14 1.36 -0.41
N ILE A 134 -4.37 0.97 -1.66
CA ILE A 134 -4.74 -0.38 -2.09
C ILE A 134 -3.53 -1.34 -2.08
N LEU A 135 -2.34 -0.89 -2.49
CA LEU A 135 -1.13 -1.74 -2.57
C LEU A 135 -0.23 -1.67 -1.33
N ASN A 136 -0.64 -0.97 -0.28
CA ASN A 136 0.19 -0.61 0.89
C ASN A 136 1.53 0.07 0.53
N LEU A 137 1.48 0.99 -0.44
CA LEU A 137 2.64 1.76 -0.89
C LEU A 137 2.45 3.25 -0.57
N THR A 138 3.56 4.00 -0.57
CA THR A 138 3.48 5.46 -0.50
C THR A 138 3.06 6.02 -1.87
N ARG A 139 2.32 7.13 -1.87
CA ARG A 139 1.95 7.89 -3.08
C ARG A 139 3.16 8.14 -4.00
N GLU A 140 4.28 8.55 -3.40
CA GLU A 140 5.53 8.79 -4.12
C GLU A 140 6.11 7.50 -4.71
N ARG A 141 5.98 6.35 -4.03
CA ARG A 141 6.42 5.07 -4.59
C ARG A 141 5.59 4.66 -5.81
N ILE A 142 4.27 4.90 -5.81
CA ILE A 142 3.44 4.68 -6.99
C ILE A 142 3.89 5.58 -8.14
N ARG A 143 4.05 6.89 -7.90
CA ARG A 143 4.54 7.85 -8.91
C ARG A 143 5.87 7.42 -9.54
N GLN A 144 6.81 6.90 -8.74
CA GLN A 144 8.08 6.37 -9.25
C GLN A 144 7.92 5.13 -10.12
N VAL A 145 6.99 4.23 -9.78
CA VAL A 145 6.70 3.03 -10.57
C VAL A 145 6.02 3.41 -11.88
N GLU A 146 5.05 4.33 -11.84
CA GLU A 146 4.36 4.91 -13.00
C GLU A 146 5.36 5.54 -13.98
N VAL A 147 6.17 6.51 -13.53
CA VAL A 147 7.18 7.17 -14.39
C VAL A 147 8.15 6.16 -14.99
N ARG A 148 8.61 5.17 -14.21
CA ARG A 148 9.49 4.10 -14.71
C ARG A 148 8.77 3.19 -15.72
N GLY A 149 7.48 2.92 -15.52
CA GLY A 149 6.65 2.15 -16.44
C GLY A 149 6.48 2.88 -17.78
N LEU A 150 6.10 4.15 -17.75
CA LEU A 150 5.96 4.99 -18.94
C LEU A 150 7.27 5.10 -19.74
N LEU A 151 8.42 5.24 -19.06
CA LEU A 151 9.73 5.23 -19.72
C LEU A 151 10.04 3.90 -20.41
N LYS A 152 9.69 2.76 -19.79
CA LYS A 152 9.85 1.43 -20.42
C LYS A 152 8.92 1.27 -21.62
N LEU A 153 7.66 1.68 -21.50
CA LEU A 153 6.68 1.58 -22.59
C LEU A 153 7.13 2.39 -23.80
N ARG A 154 7.59 3.64 -23.61
CA ARG A 154 8.15 4.47 -24.70
C ARG A 154 9.39 3.88 -25.36
N ALA A 155 10.19 3.09 -24.63
CA ALA A 155 11.36 2.42 -25.19
C ALA A 155 11.02 1.16 -26.00
N VAL A 156 9.83 0.56 -25.77
CA VAL A 156 9.34 -0.63 -26.49
C VAL A 156 8.40 -0.25 -27.63
N SER A 157 7.61 0.82 -27.47
CA SER A 157 6.75 1.41 -28.49
C SER A 157 6.87 2.94 -28.41
N PRO A 158 7.67 3.58 -29.29
CA PRO A 158 7.86 5.02 -29.27
C PRO A 158 6.59 5.78 -29.70
N ASP A 159 5.78 5.17 -30.56
CA ASP A 159 4.55 5.77 -31.12
C ASP A 159 3.32 5.61 -30.19
N GLY A 160 3.43 4.79 -29.14
CA GLY A 160 2.40 4.63 -28.12
C GLY A 160 1.29 3.63 -28.46
N ASP A 161 1.37 2.92 -29.59
CA ASP A 161 0.39 1.91 -30.06
C ASP A 161 0.48 0.57 -29.29
N VAL A 162 0.57 0.66 -27.95
CA VAL A 162 0.65 -0.50 -27.05
C VAL A 162 -0.74 -1.12 -26.88
N GLY A 163 -1.05 -2.11 -27.71
CA GLY A 163 -2.26 -2.93 -27.58
C GLY A 163 -3.27 -2.82 -28.74
N ARG A 164 -2.91 -2.20 -29.86
CA ARG A 164 -3.76 -2.20 -31.06
C ARG A 164 -3.77 -3.55 -31.80
N ASP A 165 -2.69 -4.32 -31.67
CA ASP A 165 -2.47 -5.63 -32.29
C ASP A 165 -2.55 -6.79 -31.28
N MET A 166 -3.58 -6.80 -30.43
CA MET A 166 -3.96 -7.98 -29.64
C MET A 166 -5.24 -8.59 -30.24
N PRO A 167 -5.23 -9.87 -30.66
CA PRO A 167 -6.41 -10.57 -31.15
C PRO A 167 -7.40 -10.92 -30.03
#